data_AF-A0AAW9RQE8-F1
#
_entry.id   AF-A0AAW9RQE8-F1
#
_cell.length_a   1.000
_cell.length_b   1.000
_cell.length_c   1.000
_cell.angle_alpha   90.00
_cell.angle_beta   90.00
_cell.angle_gamma   90.00
#
_symmetry.space_group_name_H-M   'P 1'
#
loop_
_entity.id
_entity.type
_entity.pdbx_description
1 polymer ?
#
loop_
_entity_poly.entity_id
_entity_poly.type
_entity_poly.pdbx_seq_one_letter_code
_entity_poly.pdbx_strand_id
1 'polypeptide(L)'
;MNTENDGKSSGLAAAHRADKRDQGFWSFSLKTYAVEGVPAACLELQDRHGADVNVVLFAFWVATVSGELDRETLRQALDKPGVWSREVVHPLRAARRWMKREGCGSQGMEPDACGALRERIKKLELEAERLQQHMLEALAPPPSGAPGPVAAGNNLRRYFEVAGLKCDEPAIAALKRIARAALPRARAEDLRAFARTIRS
;
A
#
# COMPACT_ATOMS: atom_id res chain seq x y z
N MET A 1 5.45 -25.20 -48.85
CA MET A 1 5.09 -23.77 -48.76
C MET A 1 3.80 -23.69 -47.95
N ASN A 2 3.91 -23.41 -46.66
CA ASN A 2 2.81 -22.94 -45.82
C ASN A 2 3.45 -22.33 -44.58
N THR A 3 3.56 -21.01 -44.60
CA THR A 3 3.91 -20.16 -43.47
C THR A 3 2.67 -19.40 -43.07
N GLU A 4 2.61 -19.02 -41.79
CA GLU A 4 1.71 -18.05 -41.14
C GLU A 4 0.64 -18.65 -40.23
N ASN A 5 0.99 -18.83 -38.94
CA ASN A 5 0.08 -18.46 -37.85
C ASN A 5 0.81 -18.24 -36.50
N ASP A 6 1.80 -17.32 -36.43
CA ASP A 6 2.53 -17.04 -35.16
C ASP A 6 2.44 -15.56 -34.68
N GLY A 7 1.55 -14.74 -35.24
CA GLY A 7 1.47 -13.31 -34.91
C GLY A 7 0.43 -12.89 -33.85
N LYS A 8 -0.66 -13.64 -33.68
CA LYS A 8 -1.83 -13.17 -32.88
C LYS A 8 -1.80 -13.53 -31.39
N SER A 9 -1.07 -14.57 -30.98
CA SER A 9 -1.07 -15.06 -29.60
C SER A 9 -0.25 -14.17 -28.63
N SER A 10 0.79 -13.50 -29.14
CA SER A 10 1.68 -12.62 -28.35
C SER A 10 1.00 -11.30 -27.91
N GLY A 11 0.19 -10.69 -28.78
CA GLY A 11 -0.49 -9.41 -28.50
C GLY A 11 -1.59 -9.51 -27.44
N LEU A 12 -2.35 -10.61 -27.43
CA LEU A 12 -3.40 -10.84 -26.42
C LEU A 12 -2.82 -11.07 -25.02
N ALA A 13 -1.71 -11.81 -24.91
CA ALA A 13 -1.03 -12.06 -23.64
C ALA A 13 -0.31 -10.82 -23.08
N ALA A 14 0.15 -9.91 -23.94
CA ALA A 14 0.73 -8.62 -23.54
C ALA A 14 -0.35 -7.62 -23.10
N ALA A 15 -1.48 -7.55 -23.82
CA ALA A 15 -2.63 -6.72 -23.46
C ALA A 15 -3.30 -7.21 -22.17
N HIS A 16 -3.48 -8.52 -22.00
CA HIS A 16 -4.02 -9.11 -20.77
C HIS A 16 -3.09 -8.90 -19.55
N ARG A 17 -1.76 -8.90 -19.76
CA ARG A 17 -0.77 -8.50 -18.73
C ARG A 17 -0.75 -6.99 -18.45
N ALA A 18 -1.10 -6.14 -19.41
CA ALA A 18 -1.25 -4.69 -19.19
C ALA A 18 -2.55 -4.39 -18.42
N ASP A 19 -3.65 -5.04 -18.76
CA ASP A 19 -4.94 -4.94 -18.06
C ASP A 19 -4.85 -5.44 -16.60
N LYS A 20 -4.10 -6.54 -16.36
CA LYS A 20 -3.76 -6.97 -14.99
C LYS A 20 -2.90 -5.95 -14.22
N ARG A 21 -2.02 -5.20 -14.90
CA ARG A 21 -1.21 -4.14 -14.27
C ARG A 21 -2.06 -2.92 -13.87
N ASP A 22 -3.14 -2.63 -14.60
CA ASP A 22 -4.08 -1.54 -14.29
C ASP A 22 -5.13 -1.91 -13.22
N GLN A 23 -5.26 -3.21 -12.90
CA GLN A 23 -6.17 -3.76 -11.88
C GLN A 23 -5.45 -4.37 -10.65
N GLY A 24 -4.12 -4.46 -10.68
CA GLY A 24 -3.31 -5.02 -9.58
C GLY A 24 -3.18 -4.09 -8.37
N PHE A 25 -2.50 -4.57 -7.34
CA PHE A 25 -2.36 -3.88 -6.06
C PHE A 25 -1.74 -2.47 -6.20
N TRP A 26 -0.73 -2.30 -7.04
CA TRP A 26 -0.09 -1.00 -7.29
C TRP A 26 -1.08 0.05 -7.81
N SER A 27 -1.90 -0.31 -8.79
CA SER A 27 -2.88 0.59 -9.38
C SER A 27 -4.01 0.94 -8.41
N PHE A 28 -4.41 -0.01 -7.56
CA PHE A 28 -5.30 0.26 -6.43
C PHE A 28 -4.68 1.29 -5.46
N SER A 29 -3.44 1.06 -5.02
CA SER A 29 -2.72 1.93 -4.09
C SER A 29 -2.62 3.36 -4.61
N LEU A 30 -2.28 3.56 -5.89
CA LEU A 30 -2.21 4.89 -6.50
C LEU A 30 -3.56 5.60 -6.50
N LYS A 31 -4.64 4.90 -6.88
CA LYS A 31 -6.00 5.46 -6.92
C LYS A 31 -6.48 5.84 -5.51
N THR A 32 -6.27 4.97 -4.52
CA THR A 32 -6.64 5.24 -3.14
C THR A 32 -5.83 6.39 -2.55
N TYR A 33 -4.52 6.41 -2.77
CA TYR A 33 -3.64 7.44 -2.22
C TYR A 33 -3.87 8.83 -2.83
N ALA A 34 -4.36 8.91 -4.08
CA ALA A 34 -4.69 10.17 -4.72
C ALA A 34 -5.93 10.88 -4.12
N VAL A 35 -6.75 10.19 -3.32
CA VAL A 35 -7.94 10.78 -2.70
C VAL A 35 -7.55 11.74 -1.58
N GLU A 36 -8.22 12.90 -1.54
CA GLU A 36 -8.00 13.93 -0.54
C GLU A 36 -8.07 13.36 0.89
N GLY A 37 -7.10 13.75 1.72
CA GLY A 37 -7.00 13.31 3.11
C GLY A 37 -6.40 11.91 3.32
N VAL A 38 -6.33 11.05 2.30
CA VAL A 38 -5.67 9.73 2.41
C VAL A 38 -4.17 9.86 2.66
N PRO A 39 -3.39 10.70 1.94
CA PRO A 39 -1.96 10.87 2.22
C PRO A 39 -1.70 11.25 3.68
N ALA A 40 -2.48 12.20 4.21
CA ALA A 40 -2.36 12.63 5.60
C ALA A 40 -2.72 11.51 6.59
N ALA A 41 -3.76 10.72 6.31
CA ALA A 41 -4.13 9.57 7.12
C ALA A 41 -3.07 8.46 7.11
N CYS A 42 -2.44 8.20 5.97
CA CYS A 42 -1.33 7.25 5.86
C CYS A 42 -0.10 7.73 6.66
N LEU A 43 0.25 9.02 6.55
CA LEU A 43 1.34 9.61 7.33
C LEU A 43 1.08 9.55 8.83
N GLU A 44 -0.15 9.83 9.27
CA GLU A 44 -0.58 9.68 10.66
C GLU A 44 -0.35 8.25 11.18
N LEU A 45 -0.81 7.24 10.43
CA LEU A 45 -0.60 5.83 10.77
C LEU A 45 0.89 5.46 10.83
N GLN A 46 1.67 5.93 9.88
CA GLN A 46 3.10 5.65 9.83
C GLN A 46 3.86 6.31 10.97
N ASP A 47 3.71 7.62 11.15
CA ASP A 47 4.55 8.41 12.04
C ASP A 47 4.12 8.27 13.52
N ARG A 48 2.83 8.10 13.81
CA ARG A 48 2.35 7.93 15.21
C ARG A 48 2.20 6.48 15.65
N HIS A 49 1.83 5.58 14.73
CA HIS A 49 1.54 4.19 15.08
C HIS A 49 2.59 3.21 14.56
N GLY A 50 3.60 3.67 13.83
CA GLY A 50 4.64 2.79 13.27
C GLY A 50 4.10 1.83 12.20
N ALA A 51 2.91 2.07 11.67
CA ALA A 51 2.29 1.18 10.70
C ALA A 51 2.99 1.25 9.34
N ASP A 52 3.26 0.09 8.74
CA ASP A 52 3.63 0.00 7.33
C ASP A 52 2.40 0.30 6.45
N VAL A 53 2.44 1.44 5.77
CA VAL A 53 1.36 1.92 4.88
C VAL A 53 1.12 0.94 3.73
N ASN A 54 2.14 0.28 3.20
CA ASN A 54 1.96 -0.70 2.11
C ASN A 54 1.20 -1.94 2.61
N VAL A 55 1.39 -2.36 3.86
CA VAL A 55 0.61 -3.47 4.44
C VAL A 55 -0.83 -3.02 4.75
N VAL A 56 -1.05 -1.78 5.20
CA VAL A 56 -2.39 -1.21 5.38
C VAL A 56 -3.15 -1.16 4.05
N LEU A 57 -2.53 -0.67 2.98
CA LEU A 57 -3.15 -0.64 1.65
C LEU A 57 -3.37 -2.06 1.10
N PHE A 58 -2.47 -2.99 1.36
CA PHE A 58 -2.62 -4.40 0.99
C PHE A 58 -3.84 -5.03 1.66
N ALA A 59 -4.03 -4.80 2.96
CA ALA A 59 -5.19 -5.28 3.71
C ALA A 59 -6.53 -4.78 3.13
N PHE A 60 -6.56 -3.52 2.69
CA PHE A 60 -7.72 -2.96 1.99
C PHE A 60 -7.91 -3.56 0.59
N TRP A 61 -6.84 -3.66 -0.20
CA TRP A 61 -6.91 -4.21 -1.54
C TRP A 61 -7.40 -5.65 -1.53
N VAL A 62 -6.85 -6.51 -0.66
CA VAL A 62 -7.29 -7.90 -0.49
C VAL A 62 -8.77 -7.97 -0.09
N ALA A 63 -9.24 -7.05 0.76
CA ALA A 63 -10.66 -6.96 1.09
C ALA A 63 -11.56 -6.61 -0.10
N THR A 64 -11.03 -6.09 -1.21
CA THR A 64 -11.79 -5.84 -2.43
C THR A 64 -11.74 -6.99 -3.43
N VAL A 65 -10.64 -7.77 -3.47
CA VAL A 65 -10.43 -8.81 -4.48
C VAL A 65 -10.59 -10.25 -3.98
N SER A 66 -10.30 -10.50 -2.69
CA SER A 66 -10.30 -11.87 -2.13
C SER A 66 -11.10 -12.03 -0.84
N GLY A 67 -11.27 -10.96 -0.06
CA GLY A 67 -11.92 -11.00 1.25
C GLY A 67 -10.92 -10.86 2.40
N GLU A 68 -10.81 -11.88 3.24
CA GLU A 68 -10.05 -11.80 4.49
C GLU A 68 -8.62 -12.34 4.38
N LEU A 69 -7.71 -11.69 5.10
CA LEU A 69 -6.35 -12.15 5.39
C LEU A 69 -6.37 -12.95 6.70
N ASP A 70 -5.70 -14.10 6.68
CA ASP A 70 -5.37 -14.83 7.89
C ASP A 70 -4.10 -14.27 8.56
N ARG A 71 -3.82 -14.75 9.78
CA ARG A 71 -2.65 -14.29 10.54
C ARG A 71 -1.33 -14.70 9.89
N GLU A 72 -1.31 -15.82 9.17
CA GLU A 72 -0.07 -16.33 8.58
C GLU A 72 0.36 -15.49 7.38
N THR A 73 -0.58 -15.16 6.49
CA THR A 73 -0.36 -14.23 5.37
C THR A 73 0.13 -12.88 5.87
N LEU A 74 -0.42 -12.37 6.99
CA LEU A 74 0.04 -11.13 7.62
C LEU A 74 1.45 -11.23 8.21
N ARG A 75 1.81 -12.38 8.81
CA ARG A 75 3.20 -12.61 9.25
C ARG A 75 4.16 -12.65 8.07
N GLN A 76 3.78 -13.30 6.98
CA GLN A 76 4.57 -13.33 5.75
C GLN A 76 4.72 -11.93 5.13
N ALA A 77 3.67 -11.10 5.20
CA ALA A 77 3.71 -9.70 4.77
C ALA A 77 4.69 -8.86 5.60
N LEU A 78 4.85 -9.18 6.89
CA LEU A 78 5.78 -8.51 7.82
C LEU A 78 7.19 -9.10 7.82
N ASP A 79 7.39 -10.28 7.23
CA ASP A 79 8.70 -10.92 7.07
C ASP A 79 9.45 -10.30 5.87
N LYS A 80 9.58 -10.99 4.73
CA LYS A 80 10.40 -10.49 3.61
C LYS A 80 9.99 -9.10 3.12
N PRO A 81 8.71 -8.78 2.89
CA PRO A 81 8.31 -7.43 2.48
C PRO A 81 8.55 -6.40 3.59
N GLY A 82 8.38 -6.78 4.86
CA GLY A 82 8.67 -5.93 6.02
C GLY A 82 10.16 -5.65 6.21
N VAL A 83 11.03 -6.64 5.97
CA VAL A 83 12.49 -6.46 5.92
C VAL A 83 12.86 -5.50 4.80
N TRP A 84 12.32 -5.68 3.59
CA TRP A 84 12.56 -4.75 2.48
C TRP A 84 12.12 -3.31 2.80
N SER A 85 10.94 -3.17 3.41
CA SER A 85 10.43 -1.88 3.89
C SER A 85 11.43 -1.20 4.84
N ARG A 86 11.91 -1.93 5.84
CA ARG A 86 12.82 -1.39 6.87
C ARG A 86 14.22 -1.12 6.35
N GLU A 87 14.78 -1.98 5.52
CA GLU A 87 16.18 -1.89 5.10
C GLU A 87 16.38 -1.06 3.82
N VAL A 88 15.32 -0.83 3.02
CA VAL A 88 15.42 -0.12 1.74
C VAL A 88 14.50 1.10 1.68
N VAL A 89 13.20 0.91 1.90
CA VAL A 89 12.21 2.00 1.76
C VAL A 89 12.42 3.07 2.85
N HIS A 90 12.52 2.65 4.11
CA HIS A 90 12.67 3.57 5.24
C HIS A 90 13.95 4.42 5.15
N PRO A 91 15.15 3.88 4.82
CA PRO A 91 16.35 4.69 4.62
C PRO A 91 16.22 5.72 3.51
N LEU A 92 15.65 5.35 2.35
CA LEU A 92 15.42 6.29 1.24
C LEU A 92 14.49 7.42 1.66
N ARG A 93 13.39 7.09 2.35
CA ARG A 93 12.43 8.07 2.89
C ARG A 93 13.07 8.97 3.94
N ALA A 94 13.89 8.41 4.83
CA ALA A 94 14.59 9.15 5.87
C ALA A 94 15.56 10.17 5.26
N ALA A 95 16.38 9.76 4.29
CA ALA A 95 17.28 10.64 3.56
C ALA A 95 16.51 11.79 2.88
N ARG A 96 15.43 11.46 2.13
CA ARG A 96 14.59 12.47 1.47
C ARG A 96 13.96 13.46 2.45
N ARG A 97 13.45 12.98 3.59
CA ARG A 97 12.82 13.84 4.62
C ARG A 97 13.86 14.74 5.28
N TRP A 98 15.03 14.22 5.61
CA TRP A 98 16.14 15.00 6.15
C TRP A 98 16.56 16.12 5.19
N MET A 99 16.80 15.80 3.91
CA MET A 99 17.15 16.81 2.90
C MET A 99 16.10 17.91 2.74
N LYS A 100 14.80 17.56 2.86
CA LYS A 100 13.71 18.55 2.80
C LYS A 100 13.74 19.52 3.98
N ARG A 101 14.06 19.02 5.17
CA ARG A 101 13.97 19.79 6.42
C ARG A 101 15.18 20.69 6.61
N GLU A 102 16.38 20.14 6.45
CA GLU A 102 17.61 20.90 6.72
C GLU A 102 17.96 21.87 5.58
N GLY A 103 17.60 21.49 4.34
CA GLY A 103 18.15 22.13 3.15
C GLY A 103 19.66 21.88 3.05
N CYS A 104 20.17 21.38 1.92
CA CYS A 104 21.61 21.10 1.83
C CYS A 104 22.49 22.37 1.81
N GLY A 105 21.90 23.58 1.84
CA GLY A 105 22.65 24.83 1.86
C GLY A 105 23.52 24.99 3.11
N SER A 106 23.08 24.48 4.27
CA SER A 106 23.89 24.44 5.49
C SER A 106 25.12 23.53 5.39
N GLN A 107 25.17 22.67 4.36
CA GLN A 107 26.27 21.75 4.06
C GLN A 107 27.21 22.28 2.96
N GLY A 108 27.03 23.54 2.54
CA GLY A 108 27.80 24.13 1.44
C GLY A 108 27.46 23.56 0.05
N MET A 109 26.30 22.89 -0.09
CA MET A 109 25.84 22.41 -1.39
C MET A 109 24.95 23.44 -2.09
N GLU A 110 25.10 23.52 -3.41
CA GLU A 110 24.21 24.28 -4.28
C GLU A 110 22.74 23.80 -4.13
N PRO A 111 21.78 24.71 -3.89
CA PRO A 111 20.37 24.35 -3.67
C PRO A 111 19.75 23.50 -4.78
N ASP A 112 20.06 23.81 -6.04
CA ASP A 112 19.52 23.09 -7.20
C ASP A 112 20.06 21.66 -7.29
N ALA A 113 21.35 21.46 -7.01
CA ALA A 113 21.97 20.14 -6.99
C ALA A 113 21.37 19.26 -5.88
N CYS A 114 21.15 19.84 -4.69
CA CYS A 114 20.44 19.18 -3.58
C CYS A 114 19.01 18.80 -3.95
N GLY A 115 18.26 19.73 -4.57
CA GLY A 115 16.91 19.49 -5.05
C GLY A 115 16.84 18.34 -6.06
N ALA A 116 17.73 18.34 -7.05
CA ALA A 116 17.82 17.30 -8.07
C ALA A 116 18.14 15.92 -7.47
N LEU A 117 19.07 15.84 -6.52
CA LEU A 117 19.37 14.59 -5.82
C LEU A 117 18.17 14.10 -5.00
N ARG A 118 17.49 15.00 -4.29
CA ARG A 118 16.30 14.67 -3.49
C ARG A 118 15.18 14.09 -4.35
N GLU A 119 14.95 14.64 -5.54
CA GLU A 119 13.94 14.10 -6.48
C GLU A 119 14.37 12.75 -7.07
N ARG A 120 15.66 12.50 -7.27
CA ARG A 120 16.16 11.15 -7.63
C ARG A 120 15.93 10.13 -6.52
N ILE A 121 16.21 10.49 -5.27
CA ILE A 121 15.93 9.64 -4.10
C ILE A 121 14.44 9.34 -4.00
N LYS A 122 13.57 10.33 -4.22
CA LYS A 122 12.11 10.13 -4.25
C LYS A 122 11.69 9.09 -5.30
N LYS A 123 12.29 9.12 -6.50
CA LYS A 123 12.00 8.12 -7.54
C LYS A 123 12.43 6.72 -7.11
N LEU A 124 13.61 6.59 -6.50
CA LEU A 124 14.09 5.31 -5.96
C LEU A 124 13.21 4.80 -4.81
N GLU A 125 12.74 5.69 -3.93
CA GLU A 125 11.79 5.33 -2.87
C GLU A 125 10.50 4.75 -3.46
N LEU A 126 9.89 5.42 -4.46
CA LEU A 126 8.68 4.94 -5.12
C LEU A 126 8.90 3.61 -5.84
N GLU A 127 10.06 3.41 -6.46
CA GLU A 127 10.42 2.12 -7.08
C GLU A 127 10.56 1.02 -6.03
N ALA A 128 11.22 1.30 -4.91
CA ALA A 128 11.35 0.36 -3.80
C ALA A 128 10.00 0.01 -3.17
N GLU A 129 9.09 0.99 -3.00
CA GLU A 129 7.71 0.76 -2.55
C GLU A 129 6.93 -0.13 -3.53
N ARG A 130 7.09 0.10 -4.84
CA ARG A 130 6.45 -0.72 -5.86
C ARG A 130 6.92 -2.18 -5.81
N LEU A 131 8.22 -2.41 -5.62
CA LEU A 131 8.77 -3.75 -5.43
C LEU A 131 8.20 -4.43 -4.17
N GLN A 132 8.09 -3.68 -3.06
CA GLN A 132 7.44 -4.18 -1.85
C GLN A 132 5.99 -4.58 -2.12
N GLN A 133 5.23 -3.74 -2.84
CA GLN A 133 3.83 -4.04 -3.18
C GLN A 133 3.71 -5.26 -4.10
N HIS A 134 4.63 -5.49 -5.03
CA HIS A 134 4.63 -6.73 -5.81
C HIS A 134 4.87 -7.98 -4.93
N MET A 135 5.74 -7.87 -3.91
CA MET A 135 5.95 -8.96 -2.96
C MET A 135 4.68 -9.23 -2.13
N LEU A 136 4.00 -8.17 -1.68
CA LEU A 136 2.73 -8.27 -0.95
C LEU A 136 1.62 -8.85 -1.82
N GLU A 137 1.48 -8.38 -3.06
CA GLU A 137 0.48 -8.86 -4.02
C GLU A 137 0.60 -10.36 -4.27
N ALA A 138 1.82 -10.90 -4.29
CA ALA A 138 2.06 -12.34 -4.43
C ALA A 138 1.56 -13.18 -3.23
N LEU A 139 1.32 -12.55 -2.07
CA LEU A 139 0.77 -13.19 -0.87
C LEU A 139 -0.77 -13.17 -0.85
N ALA A 140 -1.43 -12.50 -1.80
CA ALA A 140 -2.88 -12.39 -1.80
C ALA A 140 -3.52 -13.78 -1.92
N PRO A 141 -4.44 -14.16 -1.01
CA PRO A 141 -5.13 -15.42 -1.10
C PRO A 141 -6.02 -15.45 -2.35
N PRO A 142 -6.35 -16.64 -2.88
CA PRO A 142 -7.39 -16.76 -3.89
C PRO A 142 -8.71 -16.18 -3.36
N PRO A 143 -9.62 -15.73 -4.22
CA PRO A 143 -10.92 -15.26 -3.77
C PRO A 143 -11.67 -16.36 -3.01
N SER A 144 -11.88 -16.16 -1.71
CA SER A 144 -12.38 -17.23 -0.83
C SER A 144 -13.31 -16.75 0.28
N GLY A 145 -13.95 -15.59 0.14
CA GLY A 145 -14.87 -15.06 1.14
C GLY A 145 -15.86 -14.06 0.56
N ALA A 146 -16.41 -13.21 1.42
CA ALA A 146 -17.21 -12.06 1.02
C ALA A 146 -16.33 -10.79 1.06
N PRO A 147 -15.84 -10.29 -0.09
CA PRO A 147 -15.14 -9.02 -0.16
C PRO A 147 -15.99 -7.90 0.40
N GLY A 148 -15.34 -6.92 1.02
CA GLY A 148 -16.00 -5.69 1.45
C GLY A 148 -15.53 -5.14 2.79
N PRO A 149 -16.31 -4.21 3.36
CA PRO A 149 -15.93 -3.43 4.54
C PRO A 149 -15.69 -4.26 5.80
N VAL A 150 -16.45 -5.34 6.02
CA VAL A 150 -16.23 -6.23 7.18
C VAL A 150 -14.88 -6.93 7.05
N ALA A 151 -14.56 -7.45 5.87
CA ALA A 151 -13.27 -8.07 5.59
C ALA A 151 -12.12 -7.09 5.77
N ALA A 152 -12.25 -5.85 5.26
CA ALA A 152 -11.25 -4.79 5.47
C ALA A 152 -11.01 -4.51 6.95
N GLY A 153 -12.08 -4.45 7.75
CA GLY A 153 -11.97 -4.24 9.19
C GLY A 153 -11.26 -5.39 9.91
N ASN A 154 -11.59 -6.64 9.54
CA ASN A 154 -10.94 -7.83 10.09
C ASN A 154 -9.46 -7.90 9.73
N ASN A 155 -9.11 -7.59 8.48
CA ASN A 155 -7.74 -7.59 7.99
C ASN A 155 -6.87 -6.60 8.75
N LEU A 156 -7.38 -5.37 8.93
CA LEU A 156 -6.66 -4.33 9.66
C LEU A 156 -6.53 -4.65 11.13
N ARG A 157 -7.60 -5.13 11.79
CA ARG A 157 -7.50 -5.56 13.19
C ARG A 157 -6.42 -6.63 13.36
N ARG A 158 -6.45 -7.69 12.56
CA ARG A 158 -5.44 -8.76 12.60
C ARG A 158 -4.05 -8.24 12.30
N TYR A 159 -3.90 -7.30 11.36
CA TYR A 159 -2.62 -6.67 11.05
C TYR A 159 -2.04 -5.95 12.28
N PHE A 160 -2.81 -5.07 12.93
CA PHE A 160 -2.35 -4.37 14.14
C PHE A 160 -1.98 -5.35 15.26
N GLU A 161 -2.77 -6.41 15.46
CA GLU A 161 -2.46 -7.47 16.43
C GLU A 161 -1.15 -8.21 16.10
N VAL A 162 -0.96 -8.65 14.85
CA VAL A 162 0.23 -9.40 14.42
C VAL A 162 1.48 -8.51 14.44
N ALA A 163 1.34 -7.24 14.07
CA ALA A 163 2.43 -6.26 14.08
C ALA A 163 2.76 -5.73 15.49
N GLY A 164 1.98 -6.10 16.51
CA GLY A 164 2.16 -5.58 17.88
C GLY A 164 1.89 -4.08 18.00
N LEU A 165 1.05 -3.52 17.11
CA LEU A 165 0.74 -2.10 17.05
C LEU A 165 -0.56 -1.79 17.78
N LYS A 166 -0.61 -0.63 18.43
CA LYS A 166 -1.82 -0.14 19.08
C LYS A 166 -2.78 0.44 18.05
N CYS A 167 -4.02 -0.08 18.00
CA CYS A 167 -5.11 0.47 17.20
C CYS A 167 -6.08 1.27 18.08
N ASP A 168 -5.73 2.52 18.40
CA ASP A 168 -6.60 3.41 19.19
C ASP A 168 -7.41 4.36 18.29
N GLU A 169 -8.20 5.25 18.89
CA GLU A 169 -9.17 6.07 18.14
C GLU A 169 -8.54 6.97 17.06
N PRO A 170 -7.33 7.57 17.25
CA PRO A 170 -6.59 8.21 16.16
C PRO A 170 -6.31 7.29 14.98
N ALA A 171 -5.79 6.09 15.23
CA ALA A 171 -5.55 5.09 14.18
C ALA A 171 -6.85 4.71 13.47
N ILE A 172 -7.92 4.44 14.23
CA ILE A 172 -9.24 4.11 13.69
C ILE A 172 -9.78 5.27 12.84
N ALA A 173 -9.61 6.51 13.27
CA ALA A 173 -10.04 7.69 12.50
C ALA A 173 -9.26 7.82 11.18
N ALA A 174 -7.96 7.54 11.18
CA ALA A 174 -7.15 7.48 9.97
C ALA A 174 -7.62 6.35 9.03
N LEU A 175 -7.79 5.14 9.56
CA LEU A 175 -8.28 3.98 8.80
C LEU A 175 -9.67 4.22 8.20
N LYS A 176 -10.58 4.91 8.89
CA LYS A 176 -11.89 5.30 8.33
C LYS A 176 -11.77 6.25 7.14
N ARG A 177 -10.80 7.17 7.15
CA ARG A 177 -10.54 8.07 6.00
C ARG A 177 -10.06 7.26 4.80
N ILE A 178 -9.12 6.34 5.03
CA ILE A 178 -8.61 5.45 3.98
C ILE A 178 -9.73 4.54 3.46
N ALA A 179 -10.57 3.99 4.34
CA ALA A 179 -11.67 3.09 3.96
C ALA A 179 -12.66 3.74 2.99
N ARG A 180 -12.98 5.04 3.15
CA ARG A 180 -13.86 5.76 2.22
C ARG A 180 -13.30 5.82 0.80
N ALA A 181 -11.98 5.93 0.67
CA ALA A 181 -11.29 5.96 -0.61
C ALA A 181 -11.07 4.55 -1.19
N ALA A 182 -10.70 3.60 -0.33
CA ALA A 182 -10.42 2.21 -0.69
C ALA A 182 -11.69 1.41 -1.06
N LEU A 183 -12.85 1.79 -0.50
CA LEU A 183 -14.13 1.10 -0.68
C LEU A 183 -15.18 2.08 -1.21
N PRO A 184 -15.03 2.62 -2.45
CA PRO A 184 -15.88 3.70 -2.96
C PRO A 184 -17.37 3.31 -3.13
N ARG A 185 -17.68 2.00 -3.12
CA ARG A 185 -19.06 1.48 -3.21
C ARG A 185 -19.69 1.21 -1.83
N ALA A 186 -18.96 1.38 -0.74
CA ALA A 186 -19.48 1.14 0.61
C ALA A 186 -20.47 2.24 1.03
N ARG A 187 -21.63 1.82 1.55
CA ARG A 187 -22.64 2.73 2.10
C ARG A 187 -22.26 3.19 3.51
N ALA A 188 -23.02 4.12 4.08
CA ALA A 188 -22.76 4.59 5.44
C ALA A 188 -22.82 3.48 6.51
N GLU A 189 -23.72 2.50 6.34
CA GLU A 189 -23.83 1.34 7.24
C GLU A 189 -22.65 0.38 7.14
N ASP A 190 -22.12 0.22 5.93
CA ASP A 190 -20.95 -0.58 5.62
C ASP A 190 -19.70 -0.02 6.32
N LEU A 191 -19.51 1.31 6.28
CA LEU A 191 -18.42 1.98 6.99
C LEU A 191 -18.59 1.96 8.52
N ARG A 192 -19.84 1.90 9.02
CA ARG A 192 -20.11 1.66 10.44
C ARG A 192 -19.75 0.22 10.83
N ALA A 193 -20.04 -0.76 9.98
CA ALA A 193 -19.66 -2.15 10.20
C ALA A 193 -18.14 -2.30 10.26
N PHE A 194 -17.41 -1.75 9.28
CA PHE A 194 -15.94 -1.66 9.28
C PHE A 194 -15.40 -1.10 10.60
N ALA A 195 -15.94 0.02 11.06
CA ALA A 195 -15.50 0.68 12.30
C ALA A 195 -15.82 -0.11 13.58
N ARG A 196 -16.85 -0.97 13.57
CA ARG A 196 -17.11 -1.90 14.68
C ARG A 196 -16.11 -3.04 14.65
N THR A 197 -15.84 -3.61 13.48
CA THR A 197 -14.93 -4.74 13.32
C THR A 197 -13.50 -4.41 13.75
N ILE A 198 -13.00 -3.20 13.45
CA ILE A 198 -11.64 -2.78 13.86
C ILE A 198 -11.51 -2.63 15.39
N ARG A 199 -12.62 -2.32 16.09
CA ARG A 199 -12.62 -2.10 17.55
C ARG A 199 -12.85 -3.37 18.36
N SER A 200 -13.33 -4.43 17.71
CA SER A 200 -13.53 -5.74 18.35
C SER A 200 -12.19 -6.40 18.65
#